data_AF-A0A2T7B7J7-F1
#
_entry.id   AF-A0A2T7B7J7-F1
#
_cell.length_a   1.000
_cell.length_b   1.000
_cell.length_c   1.000
_cell.angle_alpha   90.00
_cell.angle_beta   90.00
_cell.angle_gamma   90.00
#
_symmetry.space_group_name_H-M   'P 1'
#
loop_
_entity.id
_entity.type
_entity.pdbx_description
1 polymer ?
#
loop_
_entity_poly.entity_id
_entity_poly.type
_entity_poly.pdbx_seq_one_letter_code
_entity_poly.pdbx_strand_id
1 'polypeptide(L)'
;MKKFLVMLLFFSMSAMAGKYPVITSITPEFVGMDGFNRYVYDFKITQALVEIGPTSEQLAPSSMGHVFLGTMEGATQMIYSSTVSGPQAGYVTIGDAVRHLYTTWGQRLPNIYHTGNKLTNDDCAGYFYAADYDSVYGMPWSSVIAPAGCVNIPPIEQWCKITTPELQFDHGTITLSDAEGSSVTKNMNVECVDDMAVSFKLMSNDSYIYLDDGKAEIKVNDRALGSKIDLPAGQSVVTVKDMLTGMTSEGAHTGSSVLIMMPY
;
A
#
# COMPACT_ATOMS: atom_id res chain seq x y z
N MET A 1 41.01 30.61 50.01
CA MET A 1 40.66 31.22 48.70
C MET A 1 40.59 30.11 47.65
N LYS A 2 39.48 30.07 46.91
CA LYS A 2 39.24 29.42 45.61
C LYS A 2 39.41 27.89 45.51
N LYS A 3 38.30 27.19 45.82
CA LYS A 3 37.99 25.87 45.24
C LYS A 3 37.61 26.07 43.78
N PHE A 4 38.43 25.62 42.83
CA PHE A 4 38.07 25.56 41.42
C PHE A 4 37.42 24.20 41.17
N LEU A 5 36.08 24.18 41.15
CA LEU A 5 35.30 23.05 40.67
C LEU A 5 35.27 23.16 39.14
N VAL A 6 36.06 22.36 38.45
CA VAL A 6 35.99 22.23 36.98
C VAL A 6 34.72 21.45 36.67
N MET A 7 33.65 22.17 36.41
CA MET A 7 32.38 21.63 35.93
C MET A 7 32.59 21.26 34.45
N LEU A 8 32.88 19.98 34.19
CA LEU A 8 32.83 19.38 32.85
C LEU A 8 31.40 19.51 32.32
N LEU A 9 31.16 20.55 31.53
CA LEU A 9 30.03 20.63 30.62
C LEU A 9 30.21 19.53 29.57
N PHE A 10 29.70 18.34 29.86
CA PHE A 10 29.32 17.38 28.83
C PHE A 10 28.21 18.02 28.00
N PHE A 11 28.59 18.89 27.07
CA PHE A 11 27.76 19.11 25.89
C PHE A 11 27.59 17.73 25.28
N SER A 12 26.40 17.16 25.40
CA SER A 12 25.97 16.03 24.61
C SER A 12 25.97 16.47 23.15
N MET A 13 27.16 16.51 22.53
CA MET A 13 27.27 16.51 21.08
C MET A 13 26.54 15.25 20.67
N SER A 14 25.36 15.43 20.10
CA SER A 14 24.61 14.32 19.53
C SER A 14 25.51 13.75 18.45
N ALA A 15 26.15 12.63 18.73
CA ALA A 15 26.96 11.94 17.74
C ALA A 15 26.03 11.60 16.58
N MET A 16 26.25 12.25 15.44
CA MET A 16 25.50 12.02 14.21
C MET A 16 26.10 10.86 13.40
N ALA A 17 27.27 10.36 13.81
CA ALA A 17 27.87 9.15 13.25
C ALA A 17 26.88 7.99 13.35
N GLY A 18 26.69 7.25 12.26
CA GLY A 18 25.76 6.12 12.20
C GLY A 18 24.30 6.48 11.88
N LYS A 19 23.91 7.76 11.99
CA LYS A 19 22.54 8.20 11.69
C LYS A 19 22.34 8.48 10.21
N TYR A 20 21.26 7.98 9.63
CA TYR A 20 20.93 8.16 8.22
C TYR A 20 19.45 8.50 8.06
N PRO A 21 19.07 9.42 7.15
CA PRO A 21 17.67 9.72 6.92
C PRO A 21 17.00 8.56 6.18
N VAL A 22 15.87 8.12 6.70
CA VAL A 22 15.02 7.11 6.09
C VAL A 22 13.61 7.65 5.95
N ILE A 23 12.90 7.15 4.95
CA ILE A 23 11.46 7.32 4.86
C ILE A 23 10.83 6.44 5.96
N THR A 24 9.91 6.98 6.74
CA THR A 24 9.24 6.27 7.85
C THR A 24 7.80 5.88 7.51
N SER A 25 7.19 6.57 6.56
CA SER A 25 5.90 6.19 5.96
C SER A 25 5.85 6.70 4.53
N ILE A 26 5.14 5.97 3.67
CA ILE A 26 4.89 6.36 2.29
C ILE A 26 3.45 6.01 1.93
N THR A 27 2.69 6.99 1.47
CA THR A 27 1.31 6.83 1.00
C THR A 27 1.24 7.34 -0.43
N PRO A 28 1.07 6.46 -1.42
CA PRO A 28 1.06 6.86 -2.80
C PRO A 28 -0.31 7.40 -3.24
N GLU A 29 -0.31 8.53 -3.92
CA GLU A 29 -1.50 9.14 -4.53
C GLU A 29 -1.35 9.16 -6.05
N PHE A 30 -2.31 8.60 -6.78
CA PHE A 30 -2.35 8.70 -8.24
C PHE A 30 -2.84 10.07 -8.68
N VAL A 31 -2.02 10.77 -9.46
CA VAL A 31 -2.29 12.12 -9.94
C VAL A 31 -2.90 12.08 -11.35
N GLY A 32 -2.46 11.14 -12.19
CA GLY A 32 -2.92 11.01 -13.57
C GLY A 32 -1.83 10.47 -14.49
N MET A 33 -1.95 10.77 -15.79
CA MET A 33 -0.94 10.42 -16.79
C MET A 33 -0.29 11.67 -17.37
N ASP A 34 1.00 11.60 -17.68
CA ASP A 34 1.72 12.71 -18.32
C ASP A 34 1.51 12.76 -19.85
N GLY A 35 2.09 13.76 -20.51
CA GLY A 35 2.00 13.92 -21.97
C GLY A 35 2.67 12.81 -22.79
N PHE A 36 3.37 11.87 -22.15
CA PHE A 36 4.00 10.70 -22.75
C PHE A 36 3.32 9.39 -22.35
N ASN A 37 2.12 9.46 -21.77
CA ASN A 37 1.34 8.31 -21.32
C ASN A 37 2.04 7.49 -20.21
N ARG A 38 2.82 8.16 -19.35
CA ARG A 38 3.42 7.59 -18.14
C ARG A 38 2.55 7.90 -16.93
N TYR A 39 2.51 7.00 -15.96
CA TYR A 39 1.78 7.19 -14.72
C TYR A 39 2.47 8.25 -13.88
N VAL A 40 1.69 9.13 -13.24
CA VAL A 40 2.18 10.17 -12.35
C VAL A 40 1.62 9.93 -10.97
N TYR A 41 2.52 9.87 -10.00
CA TYR A 41 2.20 9.64 -8.60
C TYR A 41 2.85 10.68 -7.69
N ASP A 42 2.13 11.07 -6.66
CA ASP A 42 2.64 11.83 -5.53
C ASP A 42 2.72 10.93 -4.31
N PHE A 43 3.94 10.56 -3.92
CA PHE A 43 4.16 9.74 -2.73
C PHE A 43 4.25 10.63 -1.51
N LYS A 44 3.20 10.73 -0.68
CA LYS A 44 3.26 11.45 0.59
C LYS A 44 4.17 10.71 1.55
N ILE A 45 5.14 11.40 2.13
CA ILE A 45 6.17 10.78 2.96
C ILE A 45 6.29 11.41 4.34
N THR A 46 6.70 10.59 5.31
CA THR A 46 7.36 11.06 6.53
C THR A 46 8.78 10.54 6.57
N GLN A 47 9.68 11.23 7.28
CA GLN A 47 11.11 10.90 7.32
C GLN A 47 11.69 11.09 8.71
N ALA A 48 12.68 10.28 9.08
CA ALA A 48 13.43 10.43 10.32
C ALA A 48 14.90 10.05 10.16
N LEU A 49 15.76 10.59 11.02
CA LEU A 49 17.13 10.12 11.17
C LEU A 49 17.15 8.87 12.06
N VAL A 50 17.60 7.74 11.52
CA VAL A 50 17.70 6.46 12.23
C VAL A 50 19.14 5.96 12.25
N GLU A 51 19.51 5.21 13.28
CA GLU A 51 20.84 4.59 13.38
C GLU A 51 20.91 3.36 12.46
N ILE A 52 21.79 3.40 11.46
CA ILE A 52 22.06 2.29 10.53
C ILE A 52 23.47 1.71 10.69
N GLY A 53 24.22 2.19 11.69
CA GLY A 53 25.57 1.72 11.99
C GLY A 53 26.60 2.14 10.92
N PRO A 54 27.71 1.41 10.80
CA PRO A 54 28.85 1.81 9.97
C PRO A 54 28.55 1.88 8.47
N THR A 55 27.41 1.36 8.01
CA THR A 55 26.98 1.43 6.61
C THR A 55 26.77 2.88 6.14
N SER A 56 26.41 3.81 7.04
CA SER A 56 26.34 5.24 6.69
C SER A 56 27.72 5.87 6.47
N GLU A 57 28.78 5.30 7.04
CA GLU A 57 30.10 5.91 7.09
C GLU A 57 31.03 5.42 5.95
N GLN A 58 30.46 4.78 4.93
CA GLN A 58 31.18 4.37 3.73
C GLN A 58 31.62 5.60 2.94
N LEU A 59 32.89 5.61 2.51
CA LEU A 59 33.37 6.59 1.54
C LEU A 59 32.76 6.27 0.17
N ALA A 60 32.41 7.33 -0.57
CA ALA A 60 31.94 7.14 -1.93
C ALA A 60 33.04 6.51 -2.81
N PRO A 61 32.70 5.55 -3.68
CA PRO A 61 33.66 4.88 -4.56
C PRO A 61 34.29 5.83 -5.59
N SER A 62 33.60 6.91 -5.95
CA SER A 62 34.09 7.89 -6.92
C SER A 62 34.55 9.17 -6.23
N SER A 63 35.55 9.83 -6.83
CA SER A 63 35.99 11.17 -6.45
C SER A 63 34.89 12.23 -6.59
N MET A 64 33.89 11.97 -7.44
CA MET A 64 32.69 12.78 -7.63
C MET A 64 31.47 11.87 -7.88
N GLY A 65 30.36 12.15 -7.20
CA GLY A 65 29.08 11.48 -7.43
C GLY A 65 27.92 12.36 -6.98
N HIS A 66 26.73 11.78 -6.84
CA HIS A 66 25.57 12.47 -6.29
C HIS A 66 24.87 11.61 -5.24
N VAL A 67 24.28 12.31 -4.27
CA VAL A 67 23.29 11.75 -3.36
C VAL A 67 21.92 12.31 -3.72
N PHE A 68 20.87 11.50 -3.59
CA PHE A 68 19.54 11.92 -3.98
C PHE A 68 18.44 11.18 -3.22
N LEU A 69 17.28 11.82 -3.10
CA LEU A 69 16.02 11.19 -2.69
C LEU A 69 15.26 10.82 -3.97
N GLY A 70 14.98 9.54 -4.18
CA GLY A 70 14.35 9.07 -5.40
C GLY A 70 13.59 7.77 -5.25
N THR A 71 13.15 7.23 -6.38
CA THR A 71 12.34 6.01 -6.46
C THR A 71 12.98 5.00 -7.40
N MET A 72 12.89 3.73 -7.03
CA MET A 72 13.23 2.59 -7.87
C MET A 72 11.94 1.94 -8.35
N GLU A 73 11.83 1.77 -9.66
CA GLU A 73 10.71 1.08 -10.28
C GLU A 73 10.93 -0.43 -10.25
N GLY A 74 9.96 -1.17 -9.71
CA GLY A 74 10.08 -2.63 -9.62
C GLY A 74 10.09 -3.30 -10.99
N ALA A 75 9.27 -2.83 -11.93
CA ALA A 75 9.10 -3.41 -13.26
C ALA A 75 10.38 -3.38 -14.12
N THR A 76 11.19 -2.33 -13.97
CA THR A 76 12.39 -2.09 -14.78
C THR A 76 13.68 -2.24 -14.00
N GLN A 77 13.61 -2.23 -12.66
CA GLN A 77 14.77 -2.16 -11.76
C GLN A 77 15.63 -0.93 -12.04
N MET A 78 14.98 0.21 -12.33
CA MET A 78 15.62 1.47 -12.67
C MET A 78 15.19 2.58 -11.71
N ILE A 79 16.08 3.53 -11.46
CA ILE A 79 15.79 4.81 -10.83
C ILE A 79 15.29 5.77 -11.91
N TYR A 80 14.02 6.18 -11.86
CA TYR A 80 13.43 7.08 -12.86
C TYR A 80 13.13 8.49 -12.36
N SER A 81 13.09 8.70 -11.04
CA SER A 81 12.82 10.02 -10.48
C SER A 81 13.70 10.31 -9.28
N SER A 82 14.25 11.53 -9.25
CA SER A 82 14.85 12.16 -8.09
C SER A 82 14.04 13.40 -7.73
N THR A 83 13.55 13.51 -6.50
CA THR A 83 12.89 14.74 -6.04
C THR A 83 13.90 15.80 -5.62
N VAL A 84 15.02 15.37 -5.04
CA VAL A 84 16.13 16.26 -4.72
C VAL A 84 17.45 15.51 -4.85
N SER A 85 18.47 16.20 -5.35
CA SER A 85 19.82 15.67 -5.48
C SER A 85 20.85 16.73 -5.10
N GLY A 86 22.06 16.26 -4.77
CA GLY A 86 23.19 17.13 -4.49
C GLY A 86 24.50 16.44 -4.84
N PRO A 87 25.51 17.20 -5.27
CA PRO A 87 26.83 16.64 -5.54
C PRO A 87 27.45 16.12 -4.25
N GLN A 88 28.21 15.04 -4.38
CA GLN A 88 28.98 14.43 -3.32
C GLN A 88 30.44 14.33 -3.78
N ALA A 89 31.36 14.79 -2.92
CA ALA A 89 32.80 14.73 -3.16
C ALA A 89 33.38 13.50 -2.45
N GLY A 90 34.27 12.76 -3.11
CA GLY A 90 34.73 11.42 -2.68
C GLY A 90 35.47 11.33 -1.33
N TYR A 91 35.77 12.46 -0.69
CA TYR A 91 36.37 12.51 0.66
C TYR A 91 35.34 12.64 1.80
N VAL A 92 34.04 12.69 1.48
CA VAL A 92 32.93 12.74 2.45
C VAL A 92 32.22 11.39 2.46
N THR A 93 31.79 10.91 3.63
CA THR A 93 31.00 9.68 3.70
C THR A 93 29.65 9.85 3.00
N ILE A 94 29.09 8.76 2.47
CA ILE A 94 27.76 8.80 1.84
C ILE A 94 26.72 9.29 2.86
N GLY A 95 26.79 8.83 4.10
CA GLY A 95 25.91 9.26 5.19
C GLY A 95 26.01 10.75 5.47
N ASP A 96 27.20 11.33 5.53
CA ASP A 96 27.37 12.78 5.72
C ASP A 96 26.75 13.59 4.57
N ALA A 97 27.00 13.18 3.33
CA ALA A 97 26.44 13.84 2.16
C ALA A 97 24.91 13.75 2.13
N VAL A 98 24.35 12.59 2.43
CA VAL A 98 22.90 12.38 2.49
C VAL A 98 22.27 13.13 3.67
N ARG A 99 22.89 13.13 4.86
CA ARG A 99 22.45 13.94 6.01
C ARG A 99 22.44 15.42 5.67
N HIS A 100 23.44 15.90 4.93
CA HIS A 100 23.48 17.27 4.45
C HIS A 100 22.33 17.57 3.47
N LEU A 101 22.07 16.69 2.49
CA LEU A 101 20.94 16.79 1.58
C LEU A 101 19.59 16.83 2.32
N TYR A 102 19.40 15.94 3.29
CA TYR A 102 18.20 15.86 4.12
C TYR A 102 17.98 17.12 4.95
N THR A 103 19.00 17.58 5.67
CA THR A 103 18.87 18.78 6.53
C THR A 103 18.69 20.07 5.72
N THR A 104 19.26 20.15 4.52
CA THR A 104 19.14 21.33 3.66
C THR A 104 17.79 21.37 2.94
N TRP A 105 17.34 20.24 2.41
CA TRP A 105 16.16 20.17 1.54
C TRP A 105 15.19 19.05 1.96
N GLY A 106 15.70 17.82 2.10
CA GLY A 106 14.88 16.61 2.20
C GLY A 106 13.85 16.63 3.32
N GLN A 107 14.20 17.14 4.51
CA GLN A 107 13.32 17.17 5.69
C GLN A 107 12.08 18.06 5.50
N ARG A 108 12.07 18.95 4.51
CA ARG A 108 10.96 19.86 4.21
C ARG A 108 10.06 19.35 3.08
N LEU A 109 10.42 18.24 2.44
CA LEU A 109 9.65 17.67 1.34
C LEU A 109 8.47 16.85 1.91
N PRO A 110 7.21 17.22 1.59
CA PRO A 110 6.04 16.45 2.02
C PRO A 110 5.77 15.25 1.13
N ASN A 111 6.33 15.25 -0.08
CA ASN A 111 6.12 14.20 -1.07
C ASN A 111 7.35 13.96 -1.96
N ILE A 112 7.39 12.78 -2.55
CA ILE A 112 8.26 12.42 -3.68
C ILE A 112 7.39 12.38 -4.93
N TYR A 113 7.78 13.15 -5.93
CA TYR A 113 7.12 13.12 -7.24
C TYR A 113 7.69 11.96 -8.05
N HIS A 114 6.83 11.11 -8.60
CA HIS A 114 7.23 9.99 -9.43
C HIS A 114 6.46 10.00 -10.75
N THR A 115 7.19 9.78 -11.84
CA THR A 115 6.63 9.59 -13.18
C THR A 115 7.29 8.37 -13.82
N GLY A 116 6.48 7.49 -14.42
CA GLY A 116 6.99 6.25 -14.96
C GLY A 116 5.95 5.17 -15.19
N ASN A 117 6.33 3.93 -14.91
CA ASN A 117 5.46 2.77 -15.06
C ASN A 117 4.37 2.69 -13.98
N LYS A 118 3.36 1.84 -14.19
CA LYS A 118 2.40 1.50 -13.13
C LYS A 118 3.15 0.85 -11.98
N LEU A 119 2.85 1.24 -10.74
CA LEU A 119 3.51 0.66 -9.57
C LEU A 119 3.32 -0.85 -9.49
N THR A 120 4.38 -1.51 -9.03
CA THR A 120 4.42 -2.92 -8.67
C THR A 120 4.75 -3.06 -7.18
N ASN A 121 4.70 -4.29 -6.66
CA ASN A 121 5.04 -4.56 -5.26
C ASN A 121 6.54 -4.37 -4.95
N ASP A 122 7.38 -4.28 -5.99
CA ASP A 122 8.83 -4.14 -5.89
C ASP A 122 9.28 -2.67 -6.02
N ASP A 123 8.35 -1.74 -6.28
CA ASP A 123 8.65 -0.31 -6.29
C ASP A 123 9.02 0.16 -4.88
N CYS A 124 10.04 1.00 -4.78
CA CYS A 124 10.50 1.52 -3.49
C CYS A 124 11.05 2.94 -3.59
N ALA A 125 11.12 3.63 -2.45
CA ALA A 125 11.67 4.98 -2.35
C ALA A 125 12.74 5.08 -1.25
N GLY A 126 13.74 5.93 -1.45
CA GLY A 126 14.82 6.08 -0.47
C GLY A 126 15.88 7.11 -0.84
N TYR A 127 16.85 7.25 0.06
CA TYR A 127 18.05 8.05 -0.16
C TYR A 127 19.18 7.18 -0.69
N PHE A 128 19.75 7.60 -1.81
CA PHE A 128 20.68 6.80 -2.58
C PHE A 128 21.92 7.61 -2.97
N TYR A 129 22.97 6.89 -3.38
CA TYR A 129 24.18 7.44 -3.98
C TYR A 129 24.45 6.82 -5.36
N ALA A 130 24.86 7.63 -6.33
CA ALA A 130 25.35 7.17 -7.63
C ALA A 130 26.64 7.91 -8.02
N ALA A 131 27.61 7.18 -8.59
CA ALA A 131 28.83 7.77 -9.13
C ALA A 131 28.56 8.53 -10.44
N ASP A 132 27.86 7.89 -11.37
CA ASP A 132 27.51 8.43 -12.68
C ASP A 132 26.04 8.86 -12.69
N TYR A 133 25.75 9.90 -11.89
CA TYR A 133 24.39 10.40 -11.74
C TYR A 133 23.90 11.09 -13.02
N ASP A 134 22.89 10.52 -13.63
CA ASP A 134 22.19 11.07 -14.79
C ASP A 134 20.70 11.26 -14.46
N SER A 135 20.30 12.50 -14.20
CA SER A 135 18.90 12.83 -13.88
C SER A 135 17.95 12.71 -15.08
N VAL A 136 18.45 12.40 -16.27
CA VAL A 136 17.70 12.42 -17.54
C VAL A 136 17.39 11.01 -18.05
N TYR A 137 18.31 10.05 -17.90
CA TYR A 137 18.23 8.77 -18.62
C TYR A 137 17.79 7.55 -17.79
N GLY A 138 17.54 7.73 -16.50
CA GLY A 138 17.23 6.63 -15.59
C GLY A 138 18.45 5.74 -15.34
N MET A 139 18.68 5.36 -14.09
CA MET A 139 19.89 4.60 -13.70
C MET A 139 19.51 3.19 -13.26
N PRO A 140 20.25 2.14 -13.65
CA PRO A 140 19.98 0.79 -13.17
C PRO A 140 20.18 0.72 -11.66
N TRP A 141 19.30 0.02 -10.94
CA TRP A 141 19.40 -0.17 -9.49
C TRP A 141 20.75 -0.73 -9.06
N SER A 142 21.38 -1.55 -9.91
CA SER A 142 22.71 -2.11 -9.69
C SER A 142 23.86 -1.10 -9.69
N SER A 143 23.67 0.12 -10.21
CA SER A 143 24.69 1.19 -10.19
C SER A 143 24.58 2.11 -8.97
N VAL A 144 23.63 1.84 -8.08
CA VAL A 144 23.27 2.72 -6.96
C VAL A 144 23.66 2.08 -5.63
N ILE A 145 24.12 2.89 -4.68
CA ILE A 145 24.36 2.47 -3.30
C ILE A 145 23.22 2.98 -2.44
N ALA A 146 22.57 2.06 -1.70
CA ALA A 146 21.47 2.34 -0.79
C ALA A 146 21.82 1.91 0.64
N PRO A 147 22.53 2.74 1.43
CA PRO A 147 23.00 2.37 2.77
C PRO A 147 21.91 1.88 3.72
N ALA A 148 20.71 2.47 3.65
CA ALA A 148 19.55 2.08 4.45
C ALA A 148 18.54 1.22 3.67
N GLY A 149 18.89 0.76 2.47
CA GLY A 149 17.94 0.22 1.51
C GLY A 149 16.92 1.26 1.04
N CYS A 150 15.72 0.80 0.72
CA CYS A 150 14.58 1.63 0.37
C CYS A 150 13.31 1.07 1.03
N VAL A 151 12.30 1.92 1.17
CA VAL A 151 10.98 1.54 1.68
C VAL A 151 10.08 1.19 0.52
N ASN A 152 9.52 -0.02 0.52
CA ASN A 152 8.55 -0.43 -0.49
C ASN A 152 7.36 0.51 -0.51
N ILE A 153 6.91 0.86 -1.71
CA ILE A 153 5.71 1.65 -1.90
C ILE A 153 4.53 0.71 -1.73
N PRO A 154 3.61 0.95 -0.79
CA PRO A 154 2.44 0.11 -0.66
C PRO A 154 1.64 0.21 -1.96
N PRO A 155 0.86 -0.82 -2.32
CA PRO A 155 -0.03 -0.73 -3.46
C PRO A 155 -0.90 0.53 -3.33
N ILE A 156 -1.06 1.28 -4.42
CA ILE A 156 -2.13 2.28 -4.52
C ILE A 156 -3.41 1.48 -4.64
N GLU A 157 -3.92 1.06 -3.49
CA GLU A 157 -5.34 0.97 -3.23
C GLU A 157 -6.17 0.55 -4.45
N GLN A 158 -5.87 -0.64 -5.00
CA GLN A 158 -6.87 -1.43 -5.70
C GLN A 158 -7.83 -1.93 -4.61
N TRP A 159 -8.70 -1.04 -4.13
CA TRP A 159 -9.79 -1.45 -3.27
C TRP A 159 -11.09 -1.36 -4.05
N CYS A 160 -11.84 -2.44 -3.91
CA CYS A 160 -13.27 -2.38 -3.99
C CYS A 160 -13.81 -2.23 -2.57
N LYS A 161 -14.86 -1.44 -2.37
CA LYS A 161 -15.64 -1.42 -1.12
C LYS A 161 -17.09 -1.78 -1.43
N ILE A 162 -17.71 -2.56 -0.55
CA ILE A 162 -19.16 -2.70 -0.56
C ILE A 162 -19.75 -1.37 -0.05
N THR A 163 -20.62 -0.74 -0.83
CA THR A 163 -21.29 0.51 -0.46
C THR A 163 -22.73 0.30 0.02
N THR A 164 -23.27 -0.91 -0.15
CA THR A 164 -24.54 -1.32 0.46
C THR A 164 -24.29 -1.77 1.91
N PRO A 165 -24.88 -1.10 2.93
CA PRO A 165 -24.59 -1.40 4.33
C PRO A 165 -25.24 -2.70 4.83
N GLU A 166 -26.38 -3.09 4.27
CA GLU A 166 -27.17 -4.23 4.74
C GLU A 166 -27.96 -4.85 3.58
N LEU A 167 -28.11 -6.18 3.60
CA LEU A 167 -28.97 -6.94 2.70
C LEU A 167 -30.00 -7.71 3.53
N GLN A 168 -31.28 -7.38 3.36
CA GLN A 168 -32.38 -8.08 4.02
C GLN A 168 -33.10 -8.98 3.00
N PHE A 169 -33.10 -10.28 3.23
CA PHE A 169 -33.78 -11.28 2.42
C PHE A 169 -35.06 -11.71 3.11
N ASP A 170 -36.20 -11.32 2.55
CA ASP A 170 -37.52 -11.67 3.05
C ASP A 170 -38.21 -12.57 2.04
N HIS A 171 -38.42 -13.83 2.42
CA HIS A 171 -39.13 -14.82 1.61
C HIS A 171 -40.66 -14.71 1.73
N GLY A 172 -41.16 -13.84 2.62
CA GLY A 172 -42.57 -13.66 2.89
C GLY A 172 -43.21 -14.87 3.56
N THR A 173 -44.54 -14.93 3.51
CA THR A 173 -45.29 -16.11 3.94
C THR A 173 -45.35 -17.13 2.79
N ILE A 174 -44.66 -18.24 2.98
CA ILE A 174 -44.65 -19.38 2.05
C ILE A 174 -45.16 -20.64 2.75
N THR A 175 -45.66 -21.60 1.98
CA THR A 175 -46.03 -22.91 2.53
C THR A 175 -44.77 -23.73 2.79
N LEU A 176 -44.82 -24.67 3.74
CA LEU A 176 -43.70 -25.57 4.00
C LEU A 176 -43.29 -26.37 2.75
N SER A 177 -44.26 -26.75 1.91
CA SER A 177 -44.00 -27.46 0.65
C SER A 177 -43.28 -26.61 -0.40
N ASP A 178 -43.43 -25.28 -0.34
CA ASP A 178 -42.78 -24.34 -1.25
C ASP A 178 -41.48 -23.75 -0.67
N ALA A 179 -41.14 -24.11 0.57
CA ALA A 179 -39.98 -23.56 1.26
C ALA A 179 -38.66 -24.06 0.68
N GLU A 180 -38.59 -25.34 0.32
CA GLU A 180 -37.40 -25.91 -0.30
C GLU A 180 -37.12 -25.28 -1.68
N GLY A 181 -35.95 -24.65 -1.83
CA GLY A 181 -35.56 -23.97 -3.06
C GLY A 181 -36.20 -22.59 -3.28
N SER A 182 -37.03 -22.12 -2.33
CA SER A 182 -37.51 -20.73 -2.33
C SER A 182 -36.31 -19.78 -2.32
N SER A 183 -36.31 -18.78 -3.21
CA SER A 183 -35.14 -17.91 -3.37
C SER A 183 -35.50 -16.44 -3.54
N VAL A 184 -34.70 -15.58 -2.93
CA VAL A 184 -34.81 -14.12 -3.02
C VAL A 184 -33.47 -13.56 -3.49
N THR A 185 -33.50 -12.55 -4.35
CA THR A 185 -32.29 -11.88 -4.85
C THR A 185 -32.31 -10.40 -4.49
N LYS A 186 -31.16 -9.88 -4.07
CA LYS A 186 -30.94 -8.46 -3.77
C LYS A 186 -29.70 -7.95 -4.48
N ASN A 187 -29.69 -6.64 -4.71
CA ASN A 187 -28.55 -5.96 -5.31
C ASN A 187 -27.65 -5.39 -4.22
N MET A 188 -26.35 -5.60 -4.39
CA MET A 188 -25.28 -5.06 -3.57
C MET A 188 -24.41 -4.15 -4.44
N ASN A 189 -24.25 -2.91 -4.01
CA ASN A 189 -23.40 -1.95 -4.70
C ASN A 189 -21.96 -2.11 -4.22
N VAL A 190 -21.03 -2.10 -5.18
CA VAL A 190 -19.60 -2.15 -4.95
C VAL A 190 -18.95 -1.02 -5.74
N GLU A 191 -18.00 -0.32 -5.14
CA GLU A 191 -17.24 0.75 -5.79
C GLU A 191 -15.76 0.36 -5.79
N CYS A 192 -15.16 0.28 -6.97
CA CYS A 192 -13.76 -0.07 -7.18
C CYS A 192 -12.99 1.13 -7.75
N VAL A 193 -11.76 1.32 -7.31
CA VAL A 193 -10.89 2.39 -7.83
C VAL A 193 -10.28 2.02 -9.20
N ASP A 194 -10.04 0.74 -9.45
CA ASP A 194 -9.49 0.18 -10.69
C ASP A 194 -10.18 -1.17 -11.00
N ASP A 195 -9.96 -1.73 -12.18
CA ASP A 195 -10.44 -3.07 -12.53
C ASP A 195 -9.82 -4.12 -11.58
N MET A 196 -10.66 -4.92 -10.92
CA MET A 196 -10.22 -5.84 -9.85
C MET A 196 -10.99 -7.16 -9.84
N ALA A 197 -10.29 -8.25 -9.53
CA ALA A 197 -10.90 -9.53 -9.23
C ALA A 197 -11.12 -9.69 -7.72
N VAL A 198 -12.35 -10.03 -7.32
CA VAL A 198 -12.75 -10.23 -5.92
C VAL A 198 -13.40 -11.60 -5.72
N SER A 199 -13.43 -12.05 -4.46
CA SER A 199 -14.27 -13.14 -3.97
C SER A 199 -15.09 -12.70 -2.77
N PHE A 200 -16.16 -13.44 -2.49
CA PHE A 200 -17.00 -13.22 -1.32
C PHE A 200 -17.06 -14.48 -0.46
N LYS A 201 -17.08 -14.30 0.86
CA LYS A 201 -17.29 -15.37 1.83
C LYS A 201 -18.16 -14.91 2.99
N LEU A 202 -18.79 -15.84 3.67
CA LEU A 202 -19.37 -15.56 4.98
C LEU A 202 -18.29 -15.60 6.05
N MET A 203 -18.48 -14.86 7.14
CA MET A 203 -17.57 -14.88 8.30
C MET A 203 -17.39 -16.28 8.90
N SER A 204 -18.40 -17.15 8.81
CA SER A 204 -18.31 -18.56 9.21
C SER A 204 -17.41 -19.40 8.31
N ASN A 205 -17.07 -18.91 7.12
CA ASN A 205 -16.49 -19.65 5.98
C ASN A 205 -17.39 -20.76 5.40
N ASP A 206 -18.64 -20.87 5.85
CA ASP A 206 -19.64 -21.75 5.22
C ASP A 206 -20.25 -21.10 3.97
N SER A 207 -20.89 -21.90 3.12
CA SER A 207 -21.63 -21.43 1.94
C SER A 207 -23.07 -21.00 2.23
N TYR A 208 -23.48 -21.03 3.51
CA TYR A 208 -24.86 -20.82 3.94
C TYR A 208 -24.92 -20.13 5.31
N ILE A 209 -26.06 -19.50 5.56
CA ILE A 209 -26.46 -18.93 6.84
C ILE A 209 -27.30 -19.97 7.57
N TYR A 210 -27.02 -20.19 8.86
CA TYR A 210 -27.86 -21.04 9.70
C TYR A 210 -29.12 -20.28 10.09
N LEU A 211 -30.26 -20.94 9.91
CA LEU A 211 -31.54 -20.54 10.49
C LEU A 211 -31.78 -21.39 11.75
N ASP A 212 -32.78 -21.02 12.54
CA ASP A 212 -33.24 -21.83 13.68
C ASP A 212 -33.83 -23.19 13.25
N ASP A 213 -34.35 -23.29 12.03
CA ASP A 213 -34.63 -24.54 11.32
C ASP A 213 -34.08 -24.44 9.89
N GLY A 214 -33.28 -25.44 9.47
CA GLY A 214 -32.53 -25.51 8.21
C GLY A 214 -31.58 -24.33 7.89
N LYS A 215 -31.42 -24.00 6.60
CA LYS A 215 -30.30 -23.16 6.09
C LYS A 215 -30.71 -22.27 4.93
N ALA A 216 -30.02 -21.14 4.79
CA ALA A 216 -30.10 -20.25 3.65
C ALA A 216 -28.77 -20.27 2.86
N GLU A 217 -28.75 -20.88 1.68
CA GLU A 217 -27.57 -20.90 0.80
C GLU A 217 -27.38 -19.56 0.11
N ILE A 218 -26.14 -19.06 0.13
CA ILE A 218 -25.80 -17.76 -0.46
C ILE A 218 -25.00 -17.94 -1.74
N LYS A 219 -25.41 -17.25 -2.80
CA LYS A 219 -24.66 -17.09 -4.05
C LYS A 219 -24.48 -15.63 -4.38
N VAL A 220 -23.35 -15.31 -5.00
CA VAL A 220 -23.04 -13.93 -5.45
C VAL A 220 -22.81 -13.97 -6.96
N ASN A 221 -23.57 -13.16 -7.69
CA ASN A 221 -23.58 -13.13 -9.16
C ASN A 221 -23.79 -14.52 -9.79
N ASP A 222 -24.73 -15.28 -9.23
CA ASP A 222 -25.04 -16.68 -9.55
C ASP A 222 -23.86 -17.67 -9.42
N ARG A 223 -22.80 -17.26 -8.72
CA ARG A 223 -21.62 -18.10 -8.42
C ARG A 223 -21.59 -18.49 -6.94
N ALA A 224 -20.98 -19.63 -6.66
CA ALA A 224 -20.71 -20.07 -5.29
C ALA A 224 -19.76 -19.08 -4.59
N LEU A 225 -19.89 -18.95 -3.27
CA LEU A 225 -18.92 -18.19 -2.47
C LEU A 225 -17.49 -18.71 -2.70
N GLY A 226 -16.51 -17.81 -2.62
CA GLY A 226 -15.12 -18.07 -2.98
C GLY A 226 -14.80 -18.05 -4.47
N SER A 227 -15.79 -17.92 -5.36
CA SER A 227 -15.56 -17.83 -6.80
C SER A 227 -15.01 -16.46 -7.21
N LYS A 228 -14.23 -16.43 -8.31
CA LYS A 228 -13.72 -15.20 -8.92
C LYS A 228 -14.86 -14.37 -9.51
N ILE A 229 -14.87 -13.08 -9.21
CA ILE A 229 -15.74 -12.07 -9.83
C ILE A 229 -14.88 -10.90 -10.26
N ASP A 230 -14.86 -10.61 -11.56
CA ASP A 230 -14.16 -9.45 -12.11
C ASP A 230 -15.10 -8.23 -12.05
N LEU A 231 -14.65 -7.15 -11.41
CA LEU A 231 -15.37 -5.88 -11.27
C LEU A 231 -14.59 -4.77 -11.98
N PRO A 232 -15.24 -3.97 -12.84
CA PRO A 232 -14.60 -2.82 -13.47
C PRO A 232 -14.36 -1.69 -12.45
N ALA A 233 -13.47 -0.77 -12.81
CA ALA A 233 -13.32 0.52 -12.14
C ALA A 233 -14.66 1.29 -12.10
N GLY A 234 -14.93 1.96 -10.99
CA GLY A 234 -16.17 2.69 -10.72
C GLY A 234 -17.22 1.86 -10.00
N GLN A 235 -18.50 2.20 -10.20
CA GLN A 235 -19.62 1.55 -9.53
C GLN A 235 -20.07 0.29 -10.27
N SER A 236 -20.22 -0.79 -9.52
CA SER A 236 -20.75 -2.07 -9.96
C SER A 236 -21.96 -2.48 -9.12
N VAL A 237 -22.91 -3.15 -9.76
CA VAL A 237 -24.04 -3.79 -9.07
C VAL A 237 -23.83 -5.30 -9.12
N VAL A 238 -23.72 -5.92 -7.96
CA VAL A 238 -23.53 -7.36 -7.78
C VAL A 238 -24.80 -7.95 -7.19
N THR A 239 -25.33 -9.04 -7.75
CA THR A 239 -26.50 -9.72 -7.18
C THR A 239 -26.09 -10.68 -6.08
N VAL A 240 -26.87 -10.73 -5.01
CA VAL A 240 -26.74 -11.71 -3.93
C VAL A 240 -28.06 -12.47 -3.87
N LYS A 241 -27.98 -13.79 -3.97
CA LYS A 241 -29.13 -14.69 -3.95
C LYS A 241 -29.11 -15.51 -2.67
N ASP A 242 -30.23 -15.51 -1.98
CA ASP A 242 -30.54 -16.33 -0.80
C ASP A 242 -31.52 -17.44 -1.23
N MET A 243 -31.26 -18.68 -0.82
CA MET A 243 -32.09 -19.84 -1.14
C MET A 243 -32.27 -20.73 0.08
N LEU A 244 -33.53 -20.98 0.47
CA LEU A 244 -33.87 -21.83 1.60
C LEU A 244 -33.68 -23.31 1.26
N THR A 245 -33.11 -24.05 2.21
CA THR A 245 -32.89 -25.50 2.12
C THR A 245 -33.06 -26.16 3.49
N GLY A 246 -33.66 -27.36 3.51
CA GLY A 246 -33.79 -28.18 4.70
C GLY A 246 -34.76 -27.63 5.75
N MET A 247 -35.79 -26.89 5.34
CA MET A 247 -36.89 -26.47 6.23
C MET A 247 -37.75 -27.69 6.57
N THR A 248 -38.04 -27.92 7.85
CA THR A 248 -38.83 -29.09 8.29
C THR A 248 -40.02 -28.74 9.18
N SER A 249 -40.08 -27.50 9.67
CA SER A 249 -41.12 -27.01 10.56
C SER A 249 -41.78 -25.75 10.04
N GLU A 250 -43.01 -25.52 10.50
CA GLU A 250 -43.74 -24.27 10.27
C GLU A 250 -43.36 -23.27 11.36
N GLY A 251 -43.23 -21.99 10.99
CA GLY A 251 -42.89 -20.94 11.94
C GLY A 251 -42.23 -19.74 11.26
N ALA A 252 -41.85 -18.77 12.08
CA ALA A 252 -40.99 -17.68 11.66
C ALA A 252 -39.54 -18.10 11.91
N HIS A 253 -38.79 -18.30 10.82
CA HIS A 253 -37.39 -18.70 10.88
C HIS A 253 -36.47 -17.56 10.47
N THR A 254 -35.38 -17.34 11.22
CA THR A 254 -34.47 -16.20 10.99
C THR A 254 -33.02 -16.58 11.22
N GLY A 255 -32.12 -15.88 10.52
CA GLY A 255 -30.68 -16.01 10.70
C GLY A 255 -29.96 -14.76 10.19
N SER A 256 -28.67 -14.66 10.50
CA SER A 256 -27.82 -13.54 10.08
C SER A 256 -26.37 -13.96 9.94
N SER A 257 -25.63 -13.24 9.10
CA SER A 257 -24.19 -13.43 8.92
C SER A 257 -23.55 -12.16 8.37
N VAL A 258 -22.22 -12.15 8.28
CA VAL A 258 -21.44 -11.06 7.69
C VAL A 258 -20.83 -11.54 6.38
N LEU A 259 -21.15 -10.86 5.29
CA LEU A 259 -20.54 -11.07 3.98
C LEU A 259 -19.25 -10.26 3.88
N ILE A 260 -18.14 -10.93 3.62
CA ILE A 260 -16.81 -10.34 3.51
C ILE A 260 -16.38 -10.41 2.05
N MET A 261 -15.98 -9.27 1.49
CA MET A 261 -15.31 -9.19 0.20
C MET A 261 -13.79 -9.26 0.40
N MET A 262 -13.12 -10.07 -0.42
CA MET A 262 -11.67 -10.23 -0.42
C MET A 262 -11.14 -10.04 -1.85
N PRO A 263 -9.90 -9.61 -2.02
CA PRO A 263 -9.18 -9.86 -3.27
C PRO A 263 -9.23 -11.36 -3.63
N TYR A 264 -9.37 -11.70 -4.91
CA TYR A 264 -9.34 -13.08 -5.38
C TYR A 264 -7.91 -13.63 -5.47
#